data_AF-A0A3M3UZP6-F1
#
_entry.id   AF-A0A3M3UZP6-F1
#
_cell.length_a   1.000
_cell.length_b   1.000
_cell.length_c   1.000
_cell.angle_alpha   90.00
_cell.angle_beta   90.00
_cell.angle_gamma   90.00
#
_symmetry.space_group_name_H-M   'P 1'
#
loop_
_entity.id
_entity.type
_entity.pdbx_description
1 polymer ?
#
loop_
_entity_poly.entity_id
_entity_poly.type
_entity_poly.pdbx_seq_one_letter_code
_entity_poly.pdbx_strand_id
1 'polypeptide(L)' 'MTQEIQLFAQVNIAWLSKLLVAANVCMPAASEVRAQAIFSAVAGAQLIARSRSDIALFDTLINTYRACGPLPA' A
#
# COMPACT_ATOMS: atom_id res chain seq x y z
N MET A 1 -20.59 2.61 -8.33
CA MET A 1 -19.21 2.26 -8.74
C MET A 1 -18.14 3.05 -7.99
N THR A 2 -18.28 4.36 -7.78
CA THR A 2 -17.28 5.15 -7.02
C THR A 2 -17.27 4.83 -5.53
N GLN A 3 -18.44 4.58 -4.93
CA GLN A 3 -18.57 4.29 -3.49
C GLN A 3 -17.88 2.97 -3.11
N GLU A 4 -18.02 1.94 -3.93
CA GLU A 4 -17.45 0.61 -3.71
C GLU A 4 -15.92 0.65 -3.77
N ILE A 5 -15.35 1.42 -4.69
CA ILE A 5 -13.90 1.65 -4.79
C ILE A 5 -13.38 2.39 -3.55
N GLN A 6 -14.09 3.44 -3.11
CA GLN A 6 -13.72 4.19 -1.90
C GLN A 6 -13.81 3.31 -0.64
N LEU A 7 -14.86 2.48 -0.54
CA LEU A 7 -15.03 1.58 0.59
C LEU A 7 -13.96 0.49 0.60
N PHE A 8 -13.59 -0.04 -0.57
CA PHE A 8 -12.49 -1.00 -0.69
C PHE A 8 -11.18 -0.43 -0.15
N ALA A 9 -10.83 0.79 -0.53
CA ALA A 9 -9.62 1.45 -0.01
C ALA A 9 -9.69 1.65 1.51
N GLN A 10 -10.81 2.17 2.03
CA GLN A 10 -11.01 2.41 3.46
C GLN A 10 -10.87 1.13 4.29
N VAL A 11 -11.51 0.03 3.87
CA VAL A 11 -11.44 -1.25 4.60
C VAL A 11 -10.01 -1.78 4.64
N ASN A 12 -9.27 -1.72 3.52
CA ASN A 12 -7.89 -2.19 3.47
C ASN A 12 -6.94 -1.32 4.30
N ILE A 13 -7.08 0.01 4.25
CA ILE A 13 -6.28 0.94 5.06
C ILE A 13 -6.56 0.73 6.55
N ALA A 14 -7.83 0.60 6.94
CA ALA A 14 -8.20 0.37 8.33
C ALA A 14 -7.66 -0.96 8.87
N TRP A 15 -7.69 -2.02 8.05
CA TRP A 15 -7.09 -3.31 8.38
C TRP A 15 -5.57 -3.23 8.53
N LEU A 16 -4.88 -2.61 7.56
CA LEU A 16 -3.42 -2.40 7.62
C LEU A 16 -3.02 -1.58 8.85
N SER A 17 -3.74 -0.52 9.17
CA SER A 17 -3.48 0.34 10.34
C SER A 17 -3.49 -0.47 11.64
N LYS A 18 -4.49 -1.34 11.82
CA LYS A 18 -4.56 -2.26 12.96
C LYS A 18 -3.40 -3.25 12.99
N LEU A 19 -3.04 -3.82 11.84
CA LEU A 19 -1.96 -4.79 11.72
C LEU A 19 -0.59 -4.17 12.04
N LEU A 20 -0.33 -2.93 11.60
CA LEU A 20 0.92 -2.23 11.86
C LEU A 20 1.12 -1.94 13.35
N VAL A 21 0.06 -1.57 14.07
CA VAL A 21 0.09 -1.39 15.52
C VAL A 21 0.31 -2.72 16.23
N ALA A 22 -0.44 -3.76 15.85
CA ALA A 22 -0.32 -5.10 16.44
C ALA A 22 1.07 -5.71 16.25
N ALA A 23 1.72 -5.42 15.11
CA ALA A 23 3.09 -5.85 14.80
C ALA A 23 4.16 -4.93 15.41
N ASN A 24 3.79 -3.91 16.19
CA ASN A 24 4.69 -2.94 16.81
C ASN A 24 5.59 -2.20 15.80
N VAL A 25 5.12 -2.01 14.56
CA VAL A 25 5.85 -1.31 13.49
C VAL A 25 5.74 0.20 13.64
N CYS A 26 4.68 0.70 14.27
CA CYS A 26 4.49 2.11 14.55
C CYS A 26 3.56 2.36 15.74
N MET A 27 3.62 3.57 16.29
CA MET A 27 2.65 4.04 17.27
C MET A 27 1.25 4.23 16.64
N PRO A 28 0.16 4.06 17.41
CA PRO A 28 -1.21 4.24 16.92
C PRO A 28 -1.44 5.58 16.20
N ALA A 29 -0.85 6.67 16.70
CA ALA A 29 -0.99 7.99 16.10
C ALA A 29 -0.42 8.11 14.66
N ALA A 30 0.46 7.20 14.26
CA ALA A 30 1.10 7.19 12.94
C ALA A 30 0.59 6.05 12.02
N SER A 31 -0.28 5.16 12.52
CA SER A 31 -0.60 3.91 11.83
C SER A 31 -1.44 4.11 10.57
N GLU A 32 -2.37 5.06 10.59
CA GLU A 32 -3.23 5.33 9.44
C GLU A 32 -2.44 5.93 8.26
N VAL A 33 -1.59 6.92 8.51
CA VAL A 33 -0.72 7.52 7.49
C VAL A 33 0.21 6.47 6.87
N ARG A 34 0.79 5.59 7.70
CA ARG A 34 1.65 4.49 7.21
C ARG A 34 0.85 3.45 6.42
N ALA A 35 -0.35 3.09 6.87
CA ALA A 35 -1.23 2.17 6.17
C ALA A 35 -1.65 2.72 4.80
N GLN A 36 -1.97 4.01 4.72
CA GLN A 36 -2.29 4.68 3.46
C GLN A 36 -1.10 4.68 2.50
N ALA A 37 0.12 4.96 2.99
CA ALA A 37 1.32 4.90 2.17
C ALA A 37 1.57 3.50 1.60
N ILE A 38 1.43 2.45 2.42
CA ILE A 38 1.57 1.05 1.98
C ILE A 38 0.49 0.69 0.96
N PHE A 39 -0.78 1.01 1.24
CA PHE A 39 -1.89 0.71 0.34
C PHE A 39 -1.70 1.38 -1.02
N SER A 40 -1.34 2.66 -1.05
CA SER A 40 -1.07 3.39 -2.28
C SER A 40 0.10 2.80 -3.07
N ALA A 41 1.18 2.39 -2.40
CA ALA A 41 2.32 1.76 -3.06
C ALA A 41 1.93 0.42 -3.71
N VAL A 42 1.19 -0.44 -2.99
CA VAL A 42 0.72 -1.73 -3.50
C VAL A 42 -0.27 -1.55 -4.67
N ALA A 43 -1.25 -0.66 -4.53
CA ALA A 43 -2.23 -0.37 -5.58
C ALA A 43 -1.57 0.22 -6.83
N GLY A 44 -0.58 1.10 -6.66
CA GLY A 44 0.23 1.64 -7.75
C GLY A 44 1.01 0.55 -8.48
N ALA A 45 1.63 -0.39 -7.75
CA ALA A 45 2.32 -1.52 -8.35
C ALA A 45 1.36 -2.41 -9.16
N GLN A 46 0.16 -2.69 -8.65
CA GLN A 46 -0.87 -3.46 -9.37
C GLN A 46 -1.31 -2.76 -10.66
N LEU A 47 -1.51 -1.44 -10.62
CA LEU A 47 -1.91 -0.65 -11.78
C LEU A 47 -0.85 -0.73 -12.90
N ILE A 48 0.43 -0.58 -12.55
CA ILE A 48 1.53 -0.61 -13.52
C ILE A 48 1.77 -2.02 -14.09
N ALA A 49 1.73 -3.06 -13.25
CA ALA A 49 1.84 -4.44 -13.70
C ALA A 49 0.70 -4.80 -14.67
N ARG A 50 -0.53 -4.40 -14.34
CA ARG A 50 -1.72 -4.64 -15.18
C ARG A 50 -1.66 -3.88 -16.50
N SER A 51 -1.22 -2.62 -16.51
CA SER A 51 -1.16 -1.82 -17.74
C SER A 51 -0.13 -2.36 -18.75
N ARG A 52 0.82 -3.18 -18.29
CA ARG A 52 1.84 -3.84 -19.11
C ARG A 52 1.61 -5.34 -19.31
N SER A 53 0.53 -5.89 -18.75
CA SER A 53 0.26 -7.34 -18.74
C SER A 53 1.45 -8.17 -18.25
N ASP A 54 2.21 -7.65 -17.29
CA ASP A 54 3.43 -8.24 -16.75
C ASP A 54 3.31 -8.35 -15.24
N ILE A 55 3.01 -9.56 -14.74
CA ILE A 55 2.86 -9.81 -13.31
C ILE A 55 4.19 -9.79 -12.57
N ALA A 56 5.32 -10.13 -13.22
CA ALA A 56 6.64 -10.13 -12.59
C ALA A 56 7.10 -8.69 -12.27
N LEU A 57 6.58 -7.71 -13.01
CA LEU A 57 6.79 -6.29 -12.70
C LEU A 57 6.21 -5.89 -11.34
N PHE A 58 5.13 -6.53 -10.87
CA PHE A 58 4.60 -6.27 -9.53
C PHE A 58 5.66 -6.56 -8.45
N ASP A 59 6.26 -7.75 -8.47
CA ASP A 59 7.28 -8.15 -7.51
C ASP A 59 8.51 -7.23 -7.57
N THR A 60 8.90 -6.85 -8.80
CA THR A 60 10.00 -5.89 -9.02
C THR A 60 9.73 -4.54 -8.37
N LEU A 61 8.51 -4.00 -8.52
CA LEU A 61 8.11 -2.73 -7.91
C LEU A 61 8.05 -2.83 -6.38
N ILE A 62 7.47 -3.89 -5.83
CA ILE A 62 7.41 -4.11 -4.38
C ILE A 62 8.82 -4.17 -3.78
N ASN A 63 9.74 -4.88 -4.42
CA ASN A 63 11.14 -4.95 -3.97
C ASN A 63 11.82 -3.58 -4.04
N THR A 64 11.56 -2.79 -5.09
CA THR A 64 12.10 -1.42 -5.21
C THR A 64 11.60 -0.50 -4.11
N TYR A 65 10.29 -0.53 -3.80
CA TYR A 65 9.73 0.28 -2.72
C TYR A 65 10.29 -0.08 -1.34
N ARG A 66 10.57 -1.37 -1.08
CA ARG A 66 11.23 -1.80 0.14
C ARG A 66 12.67 -1.31 0.23
N ALA A 67 13.40 -1.29 -0.89
CA ALA A 67 14.81 -0.92 -0.92
C ALA A 67 15.04 0.58 -0.75
N CYS A 68 14.24 1.42 -1.44
CA CYS A 68 14.53 2.85 -1.56
C CYS A 68 13.40 3.77 -1.07
N GLY A 69 12.21 3.23 -0.80
CA GLY A 69 11.00 4.04 -0.64
C GLY A 69 10.48 4.61 -1.97
N PRO A 70 9.19 4.97 -2.07
CA PRO A 70 8.61 5.49 -3.31
C PRO A 70 9.00 6.94 -3.61
N LEU A 71 9.42 7.71 -2.60
CA LEU A 71 9.77 9.14 -2.70
C LEU A 71 10.96 9.46 -1.77
N PRO A 72 11.80 10.45 -2.11
CA PRO A 72 12.83 10.97 -1.19
C PRO A 72 12.24 11.53 0.12
N ALA A 73 13.02 11.49 1.20
CA ALA A 73 12.68 12.04 2.51
C ALA A 73 12.96 13.54 2.62
#